data_AF-A0A7C4BA61-F1
#
_entry.id   AF-A0A7C4BA61-F1
#
_cell.length_a   1.000
_cell.length_b   1.000
_cell.length_c   1.000
_cell.angle_alpha   90.00
_cell.angle_beta   90.00
_cell.angle_gamma   90.00
#
_symmetry.space_group_name_H-M   'P 1'
#
loop_
_entity.id
_entity.type
_entity.pdbx_description
1 polymer ?
#
loop_
_entity_poly.entity_id
_entity_poly.type
_entity_poly.pdbx_seq_one_letter_code
_entity_poly.pdbx_strand_id
1 'polypeptide(L)'
;MVAAIKLPRPALRERPWLREALWCLASGAVLEAGPCGTECLSRITFSAQGLLADGRRTVPSAGGIYPLHLYVFSAGGLPIGEGAWRYNPLNHSLEEVEEPGGFFNGFLVAAEAQRTYVFYGERGYRYVRLEVGH
;
A
#
# COMPACT_ATOMS: atom_id res chain seq x y z
N MET A 1 -11.71 -6.43 20.28
CA MET A 1 -11.54 -7.17 19.01
C MET A 1 -11.24 -6.14 17.96
N VAL A 2 -10.14 -6.30 17.23
CA VAL A 2 -9.76 -5.39 16.14
C VAL A 2 -10.65 -5.69 14.93
N ALA A 3 -11.33 -4.70 14.37
CA ALA A 3 -12.17 -4.90 13.20
C ALA A 3 -11.31 -5.27 11.97
N ALA A 4 -11.82 -6.17 11.12
CA ALA A 4 -11.15 -6.56 9.89
C ALA A 4 -12.11 -6.48 8.69
N ILE A 5 -11.67 -5.81 7.63
CA ILE A 5 -12.43 -5.63 6.39
C ILE A 5 -11.74 -6.41 5.28
N LYS A 6 -12.41 -7.44 4.77
CA LYS A 6 -11.93 -8.19 3.61
C LYS A 6 -12.07 -7.34 2.35
N LEU A 7 -10.98 -7.20 1.59
CA LEU A 7 -11.01 -6.49 0.31
C LEU A 7 -11.44 -7.44 -0.82
N PRO A 8 -12.18 -6.95 -1.83
CA PRO A 8 -12.50 -7.75 -3.02
C PRO A 8 -11.22 -8.14 -3.76
N ARG A 9 -11.27 -9.19 -4.58
CA ARG A 9 -10.12 -9.57 -5.40
C ARG A 9 -9.71 -8.38 -6.29
N PRO A 10 -8.42 -8.02 -6.36
CA PRO A 10 -7.97 -6.90 -7.17
C PRO A 10 -8.28 -7.15 -8.64
N ALA A 11 -9.11 -6.29 -9.22
CA ALA A 11 -9.50 -6.34 -10.62
C ALA A 11 -8.56 -5.48 -11.48
N LEU A 12 -8.27 -5.91 -12.70
CA LEU A 12 -7.52 -5.08 -13.66
C LEU A 12 -8.40 -3.94 -14.17
N ARG A 13 -7.79 -2.78 -14.43
CA ARG A 13 -8.42 -1.71 -15.20
C ARG A 13 -7.81 -1.68 -16.59
N GLU A 14 -8.64 -1.44 -17.60
CA GLU A 14 -8.16 -1.23 -18.98
C GLU A 14 -7.39 0.09 -19.16
N ARG A 15 -7.67 1.08 -18.30
CA ARG A 15 -7.11 2.44 -18.33
C ARG A 15 -6.78 2.98 -16.93
N PRO A 16 -5.84 3.91 -16.80
CA PRO A 16 -4.94 4.41 -17.86
C PRO A 16 -3.91 3.36 -18.27
N TRP A 17 -3.37 3.47 -19.47
CA TRP A 17 -2.20 2.69 -19.88
C TRP A 17 -0.95 3.15 -19.13
N LEU A 18 0.06 2.28 -19.04
CA LEU A 18 1.34 2.63 -18.38
C LEU A 18 1.93 3.94 -18.92
N ARG A 19 1.92 4.14 -20.25
CA ARG A 19 2.43 5.38 -20.87
C ARG A 19 1.65 6.64 -20.46
N GLU A 20 0.36 6.50 -20.21
CA GLU A 20 -0.50 7.62 -19.77
C GLU A 20 -0.20 7.93 -18.30
N ALA A 21 -0.06 6.90 -17.46
CA ALA A 21 0.34 7.06 -16.07
C ALA A 21 1.72 7.72 -15.93
N LEU A 22 2.71 7.30 -16.73
CA LEU A 22 4.04 7.91 -16.77
C LEU A 22 4.00 9.35 -17.27
N TRP A 23 3.18 9.66 -18.27
CA TRP A 23 2.99 11.03 -18.75
C TRP A 23 2.41 11.93 -17.67
N CYS A 24 1.37 11.48 -16.95
CA CYS A 24 0.79 12.20 -15.81
C CYS A 24 1.83 12.46 -14.70
N LEU A 25 2.62 11.45 -14.35
CA LEU A 25 3.70 11.59 -13.37
C LEU A 25 4.74 12.63 -13.79
N ALA A 26 5.17 12.62 -15.05
CA ALA A 26 6.20 13.52 -15.56
C ALA A 26 5.70 14.96 -15.75
N SER A 27 4.44 15.13 -16.15
CA SER A 27 3.86 16.44 -16.48
C SER A 27 3.13 17.11 -15.31
N GLY A 28 2.84 16.36 -14.23
CA GLY A 28 1.96 16.81 -13.16
C GLY A 28 0.47 16.90 -13.57
N ALA A 29 0.12 16.42 -14.77
CA ALA A 29 -1.27 16.37 -15.22
C ALA A 29 -2.07 15.40 -14.36
N VAL A 30 -3.18 15.87 -13.80
CA VAL A 30 -4.04 15.09 -12.93
C VAL A 30 -5.00 14.27 -13.79
N LEU A 31 -5.00 12.94 -13.60
CA LEU A 31 -6.11 12.10 -14.06
C LEU A 31 -7.34 12.47 -13.24
N GLU A 32 -8.51 12.64 -13.88
CA GLU A 32 -9.74 12.96 -13.16
C GLU A 32 -9.91 12.07 -11.91
N ALA A 33 -9.96 12.73 -10.75
CA ALA A 33 -10.11 12.06 -9.47
C ALA A 33 -11.59 11.78 -9.24
N GLY A 34 -11.98 10.51 -9.31
CA GLY A 34 -13.30 10.03 -8.88
C GLY A 34 -13.28 9.49 -7.45
N PRO A 35 -14.45 9.25 -6.84
CA PRO A 35 -14.53 8.61 -5.52
C PRO A 35 -13.87 7.22 -5.55
N CYS A 36 -13.05 6.93 -4.53
CA CYS A 36 -12.37 5.64 -4.43
C CYS A 36 -13.22 4.63 -3.66
N GLY A 37 -13.95 3.77 -4.37
CA GLY A 37 -14.70 2.65 -3.79
C GLY A 37 -13.82 1.47 -3.34
N THR A 38 -14.43 0.38 -2.87
CA THR A 38 -13.72 -0.77 -2.28
C THR A 38 -12.79 -1.45 -3.30
N GLU A 39 -13.20 -1.54 -4.56
CA GLU A 39 -12.39 -2.04 -5.66
C GLU A 39 -11.18 -1.13 -5.93
N CYS A 40 -11.36 0.19 -5.82
CA CYS A 40 -10.27 1.15 -5.96
C CYS A 40 -9.23 0.94 -4.86
N LEU A 41 -9.68 0.83 -3.60
CA LEU A 41 -8.80 0.61 -2.46
C LEU A 41 -8.10 -0.75 -2.51
N SER A 42 -8.83 -1.81 -2.91
CA SER A 42 -8.28 -3.15 -3.19
C SER A 42 -7.13 -3.09 -4.18
N ARG A 43 -7.33 -2.45 -5.34
CA ARG A 43 -6.28 -2.32 -6.35
C ARG A 43 -5.08 -1.53 -5.84
N ILE A 44 -5.31 -0.39 -5.17
CA ILE A 44 -4.19 0.46 -4.72
C ILE A 44 -3.34 -0.27 -3.68
N THR A 45 -3.98 -0.87 -2.66
CA THR A 45 -3.27 -1.62 -1.62
C THR A 45 -2.58 -2.87 -2.18
N PHE A 46 -3.23 -3.57 -3.13
CA PHE A 46 -2.60 -4.68 -3.84
C PHE A 46 -1.41 -4.24 -4.69
N SER A 47 -1.53 -3.16 -5.46
CA SER A 47 -0.41 -2.66 -6.27
C SER A 47 0.78 -2.24 -5.40
N ALA A 48 0.51 -1.59 -4.26
CA ALA A 48 1.55 -1.10 -3.36
C ALA A 48 2.27 -2.21 -2.57
N GLN A 49 1.57 -3.23 -2.06
CA GLN A 49 2.15 -4.24 -1.17
C GLN A 49 1.47 -5.64 -1.29
N GLY A 50 0.82 -5.93 -2.41
CA GLY A 50 0.06 -7.19 -2.59
C GLY A 50 0.94 -8.43 -2.63
N LEU A 51 0.39 -9.58 -2.25
CA LEU A 51 1.06 -10.89 -2.32
C LEU A 51 0.76 -11.58 -3.65
N LEU A 52 1.81 -12.10 -4.30
CA LEU A 52 1.75 -12.90 -5.51
C LEU A 52 1.67 -14.40 -5.18
N ALA A 53 1.27 -15.21 -6.16
CA ALA A 53 1.10 -16.65 -5.99
C ALA A 53 2.38 -17.40 -5.60
N ASP A 54 3.55 -16.85 -5.90
CA ASP A 54 4.86 -17.41 -5.57
C ASP A 54 5.43 -16.91 -4.24
N GLY A 55 4.62 -16.20 -3.45
CA GLY A 55 5.00 -15.69 -2.14
C GLY A 55 5.72 -14.34 -2.16
N ARG A 56 5.99 -13.75 -3.32
CA ARG A 56 6.61 -12.41 -3.44
C ARG A 56 5.57 -11.29 -3.32
N ARG A 57 6.03 -10.05 -3.14
CA ARG A 57 5.19 -8.85 -3.25
C ARG A 57 5.11 -8.32 -4.68
N THR A 58 4.12 -7.46 -4.94
CA THR A 58 4.02 -6.65 -6.16
C THR A 58 5.19 -5.67 -6.33
N VAL A 59 5.84 -5.30 -5.23
CA VAL A 59 7.04 -4.46 -5.21
C VAL A 59 8.31 -5.28 -4.91
N PRO A 60 9.45 -4.92 -5.51
CA PRO A 60 10.72 -5.57 -5.19
C PRO A 60 11.25 -5.13 -3.83
N SER A 61 11.81 -6.07 -3.08
CA SER A 61 12.40 -5.86 -1.75
C SER A 61 13.75 -6.59 -1.65
N ALA A 62 14.71 -6.00 -0.95
CA ALA A 62 16.03 -6.58 -0.76
C ALA A 62 15.92 -7.93 -0.04
N GLY A 63 16.35 -9.00 -0.72
CA GLY A 63 16.29 -10.36 -0.19
C GLY A 63 14.87 -10.92 0.01
N GLY A 64 13.84 -10.24 -0.50
CA GLY A 64 12.44 -10.64 -0.24
C GLY A 64 12.05 -10.52 1.25
N ILE A 65 12.70 -9.62 1.99
CA ILE A 65 12.49 -9.45 3.44
C ILE A 65 11.17 -8.71 3.74
N TYR A 66 10.75 -7.82 2.83
CA TYR A 66 9.50 -7.06 2.91
C TYR A 66 9.34 -6.33 4.26
N PRO A 67 10.23 -5.35 4.58
CA PRO A 67 10.19 -4.58 5.82
C PRO A 67 9.04 -3.56 5.88
N LEU A 68 8.36 -3.28 4.76
CA LEU A 68 7.37 -2.22 4.70
C LEU A 68 5.96 -2.70 5.11
N HIS A 69 5.26 -1.83 5.81
CA HIS A 69 3.85 -1.94 6.16
C HIS A 69 3.08 -0.78 5.55
N LEU A 70 1.97 -1.10 4.89
CA LEU A 70 1.06 -0.10 4.33
C LEU A 70 -0.12 0.13 5.27
N TYR A 71 -0.37 1.38 5.59
CA TYR A 71 -1.54 1.83 6.33
C TYR A 71 -2.42 2.71 5.47
N VAL A 72 -3.73 2.61 5.68
CA VAL A 72 -4.78 3.43 5.07
C VAL A 72 -5.42 4.25 6.17
N PHE A 73 -5.37 5.57 6.04
CA PHE A 73 -6.06 6.50 6.91
C PHE A 73 -7.33 6.95 6.21
N SER A 74 -8.46 6.92 6.92
CA SER A 74 -9.73 7.44 6.42
C SER A 74 -10.34 8.44 7.39
N ALA A 75 -10.72 9.60 6.85
CA ALA A 75 -11.47 10.68 7.50
C ALA A 75 -12.97 10.65 7.11
N GLY A 76 -13.53 9.46 6.85
CA GLY A 76 -14.93 9.31 6.41
C GLY A 76 -15.17 9.46 4.89
N GLY A 77 -14.11 9.54 4.08
CA GLY A 77 -14.19 9.65 2.61
C GLY A 77 -13.85 8.37 1.84
N LEU A 78 -13.51 7.29 2.54
CA LEU A 78 -13.20 5.99 1.96
C LEU A 78 -14.29 4.97 2.36
N PRO A 79 -14.43 3.86 1.64
CA PRO A 79 -15.41 2.80 1.93
C PRO A 79 -14.93 1.89 3.08
N ILE A 80 -14.24 2.49 4.04
CA ILE A 80 -13.74 1.91 5.27
C ILE A 80 -14.11 2.91 6.37
N GLY A 81 -14.42 2.43 7.57
CA GLY A 81 -14.75 3.32 8.68
C GLY A 81 -13.66 4.36 8.92
N GLU A 82 -14.03 5.48 9.53
CA GLU A 82 -13.05 6.48 9.97
C GLU A 82 -12.03 5.83 10.92
N GLY A 83 -10.74 6.14 10.72
CA GLY A 83 -9.67 5.59 11.54
C GLY A 83 -8.41 5.25 10.74
N ALA A 84 -7.56 4.42 11.35
CA ALA A 84 -6.32 3.93 10.79
C ALA A 84 -6.41 2.41 10.59
N TRP A 85 -5.97 1.95 9.42
CA TRP A 85 -6.11 0.56 9.00
C TRP A 85 -4.81 0.04 8.42
N ARG A 86 -4.29 -1.08 8.91
CA ARG A 86 -3.12 -1.76 8.35
C ARG A 86 -3.55 -2.75 7.27
N TYR A 87 -2.91 -2.67 6.10
CA TYR A 87 -3.10 -3.67 5.06
C TYR A 87 -2.39 -4.98 5.41
N ASN A 88 -3.17 -6.06 5.46
CA ASN A 88 -2.67 -7.41 5.57
C ASN A 88 -2.65 -8.06 4.17
N PRO A 89 -1.46 -8.28 3.60
CA PRO A 89 -1.35 -8.81 2.25
C PRO A 89 -1.50 -10.34 2.16
N LEU A 90 -1.40 -11.08 3.27
CA LEU A 90 -1.59 -12.54 3.28
C LEU A 90 -3.06 -12.89 3.02
N ASN A 91 -3.97 -12.14 3.62
CA ASN A 91 -5.40 -12.34 3.48
C ASN A 91 -6.06 -11.27 2.60
N HIS A 92 -5.32 -10.31 2.05
CA HIS A 92 -5.88 -9.18 1.29
C HIS A 92 -7.03 -8.50 2.06
N SER A 93 -6.72 -7.99 3.25
CA SER A 93 -7.68 -7.31 4.12
C SER A 93 -7.09 -6.05 4.75
N LEU A 94 -7.95 -5.24 5.36
CA LEU A 94 -7.59 -4.13 6.21
C LEU A 94 -7.93 -4.48 7.65
N GLU A 95 -6.96 -4.34 8.55
CA GLU A 95 -7.11 -4.55 9.98
C GLU A 95 -7.08 -3.17 10.64
N GLU A 96 -8.07 -2.85 11.46
CA GLU A 96 -8.06 -1.62 12.24
C GLU A 96 -6.82 -1.60 13.16
N VAL A 97 -6.32 -0.43 13.49
CA VAL A 97 -5.24 -0.30 14.47
C VAL A 97 -5.60 0.77 15.49
N GLU A 98 -5.15 0.59 16.72
CA GLU A 98 -5.34 1.54 17.83
C GLU A 98 -4.39 2.73 17.70
N GLU A 99 -4.36 3.34 16.52
CA GLU A 99 -3.59 4.55 16.23
C GLU A 99 -4.56 5.71 15.97
N PRO A 100 -4.22 6.96 16.35
CA PRO A 100 -5.01 8.12 15.99
C PRO A 100 -5.13 8.21 14.46
N GLY A 101 -6.32 7.90 13.93
CA GLY A 101 -6.68 8.04 12.52
C GLY A 101 -7.78 9.09 12.33
N GLY A 102 -8.37 9.17 11.14
CA GLY A 102 -9.52 10.06 10.92
C GLY A 102 -9.19 11.48 10.46
N PHE A 103 -7.93 11.91 10.48
CA PHE A 103 -7.59 13.30 10.15
C PHE A 103 -7.40 13.58 8.66
N PHE A 104 -7.12 12.54 7.86
CA PHE A 104 -6.99 12.65 6.41
C PHE A 104 -7.36 11.33 5.71
N ASN A 105 -7.64 11.41 4.42
CA ASN A 105 -7.75 10.24 3.55
C ASN A 105 -6.42 10.05 2.83
N GLY A 106 -5.75 8.91 3.05
CA GLY A 106 -4.46 8.66 2.41
C GLY A 106 -3.75 7.41 2.89
N PHE A 107 -2.48 7.31 2.52
CA PHE A 107 -1.64 6.15 2.82
C PHE A 107 -0.42 6.57 3.64
N LEU A 108 0.00 5.69 4.55
CA LEU A 108 1.24 5.81 5.30
C LEU A 108 2.05 4.53 5.12
N VAL A 109 3.34 4.69 4.84
CA VAL A 109 4.28 3.58 4.72
C VAL A 109 5.19 3.60 5.95
N ALA A 110 5.12 2.55 6.76
CA ALA A 110 6.01 2.34 7.88
C ALA A 110 7.02 1.24 7.55
N ALA A 111 8.19 1.27 8.18
CA ALA A 111 9.23 0.27 7.96
C ALA A 111 9.66 -0.37 9.28
N GLU A 112 9.61 -1.70 9.34
CA GLU A 112 10.32 -2.48 10.36
C GLU A 112 11.77 -2.69 9.88
N ALA A 113 12.54 -1.60 9.88
CA ALA A 113 13.86 -1.54 9.25
C ALA A 113 14.84 -2.62 9.74
N GLN A 114 14.68 -3.05 11.00
CA GLN A 114 15.52 -4.08 11.60
C GLN A 114 15.52 -5.39 10.81
N ARG A 115 14.38 -5.76 10.19
CA ARG A 115 14.28 -6.97 9.35
C ARG A 115 15.32 -6.97 8.25
N THR A 116 15.58 -5.83 7.62
CA THR A 116 16.55 -5.69 6.53
C THR A 116 17.97 -5.52 7.07
N TYR A 117 18.14 -4.83 8.21
CA TYR A 117 19.45 -4.55 8.78
C TYR A 117 20.15 -5.81 9.30
N VAL A 118 19.40 -6.78 9.84
CA VAL A 118 19.97 -8.04 10.31
C VAL A 118 20.75 -8.77 9.21
N PHE A 119 20.28 -8.69 7.96
CA PHE A 119 20.94 -9.36 6.82
C PHE A 119 21.97 -8.47 6.12
N TYR A 120 21.73 -7.16 6.06
CA TYR A 120 22.51 -6.26 5.21
C TYR A 120 23.37 -5.24 5.96
N GLY A 121 23.31 -5.21 7.30
CA GLY A 121 23.97 -4.21 8.14
C GLY A 121 23.57 -2.79 7.75
N GLU A 122 24.54 -1.88 7.72
CA GLU A 122 24.35 -0.47 7.34
C GLU A 122 23.75 -0.28 5.94
N ARG A 123 23.95 -1.24 5.02
CA ARG A 123 23.32 -1.17 3.68
C ARG A 123 21.80 -1.27 3.76
N GLY A 124 21.27 -1.89 4.81
CA GLY A 124 19.84 -1.98 5.09
C GLY A 124 19.17 -0.61 5.11
N TYR A 125 19.86 0.44 5.62
CA TYR A 125 19.36 1.82 5.62
C TYR A 125 18.96 2.29 4.23
N ARG A 126 19.81 1.99 3.23
CA ARG A 126 19.59 2.37 1.83
C ARG A 126 18.53 1.49 1.19
N TYR A 127 18.54 0.19 1.45
CA TYR A 127 17.59 -0.74 0.84
C TYR A 127 16.15 -0.48 1.27
N VAL A 128 15.90 -0.20 2.55
CA VAL A 128 14.57 0.19 3.03
C VAL A 128 14.08 1.45 2.32
N ARG A 129 14.94 2.46 2.12
CA ARG A 129 14.57 3.72 1.45
C ARG A 129 14.33 3.56 -0.04
N LEU A 130 15.11 2.71 -0.71
CA LEU A 130 14.85 2.39 -2.11
C LEU A 130 13.48 1.70 -2.26
N GLU A 131 13.14 0.80 -1.34
CA GLU A 131 11.85 0.11 -1.35
C GLU A 131 10.66 1.05 -1.14
N VAL A 132 10.79 2.09 -0.30
CA VAL A 132 9.74 3.11 -0.13
C VAL A 132 9.45 3.87 -1.44
N GLY A 133 10.45 3.99 -2.33
CA GLY A 133 10.30 4.67 -3.62
C GLY A 133 9.83 3.79 -4.77
N HIS A 134 9.73 2.47 -4.57
CA HIS A 134 9.16 1.54 -5.55
C HIS A 134 7.63 1.57 -5.53
#